data_AF-A0A8H5IKT2-F1
#
_entry.id   AF-A0A8H5IKT2-F1
#
_cell.length_a   1.000
_cell.length_b   1.000
_cell.length_c   1.000
_cell.angle_alpha   90.00
_cell.angle_beta   90.00
_cell.angle_gamma   90.00
#
_symmetry.space_group_name_H-M   'P 1'
#
loop_
_entity.id
_entity.type
_entity.pdbx_description
1 polymer ?
#
loop_
_entity_poly.entity_id
_entity_poly.type
_entity_poly.pdbx_seq_one_letter_code
_entity_poly.pdbx_strand_id
1 'polypeptide(L)'
;MTPRQPPSDEHYKVPYEALHGYHAILDKTVELLPDEILHHLRGRREQNHRLARYRQDNNSPKIREIPHLDKREALGFRNKTVLIYVLNGGGIGGLWEPVLHNYLYRQWFQPYLSDIDHGEYIAILMKPFDQPSTSNDDSAVSHVSDIHSMINRRLDSLEPETPPFYTTRPLFRAFFIAIPGQNWGGCATLENIASLKVLIVLTGQKKGLSAPISFASIADKSDARTLNGLEAVEADLETAVGFAMDPKHREEDVFGLQPDPVAASRGTYPFTQEPLYEWEQYVAGKLGWKGGKIVGPSSRWVDMNMYIPWTGLGAQVDAVMMNNQVRVMWNWHRRNCRCEKKEWVFVDEDTSQDESRVTRE
;
A
#
# COMPACT_ATOMS: atom_id res chain seq x y z
N MET A 1 5.29 41.36 -26.34
CA MET A 1 4.24 40.35 -26.58
C MET A 1 3.88 39.75 -25.24
N THR A 2 2.70 40.08 -24.73
CA THR A 2 2.14 39.51 -23.50
C THR A 2 1.87 38.03 -23.75
N PRO A 3 2.27 37.10 -22.86
CA PRO A 3 1.84 35.72 -22.98
C PRO A 3 0.32 35.70 -22.88
N ARG A 4 -0.35 35.15 -23.90
CA ARG A 4 -1.79 34.92 -23.84
C ARG A 4 -2.03 33.94 -22.69
N GLN A 5 -2.73 34.39 -21.64
CA GLN A 5 -3.32 33.48 -20.68
C GLN A 5 -4.17 32.46 -21.47
N PRO A 6 -3.99 31.15 -21.24
CA PRO A 6 -4.89 30.16 -21.79
C PRO A 6 -6.31 30.41 -21.24
N PRO A 7 -7.37 29.98 -21.95
CA PRO A 7 -8.73 30.08 -21.45
C PRO A 7 -8.82 29.37 -20.09
N SER A 8 -9.44 30.03 -19.11
CA SER A 8 -9.38 29.72 -17.67
C SER A 8 -9.65 28.26 -17.28
N ASP A 9 -10.31 27.48 -18.13
CA ASP A 9 -10.78 26.13 -17.79
C ASP A 9 -9.91 25.01 -18.38
N GLU A 10 -9.03 25.29 -19.35
CA GLU A 10 -8.09 24.29 -19.88
C GLU A 10 -6.80 24.20 -19.06
N HIS A 11 -6.44 25.30 -18.40
CA HIS A 11 -5.26 25.42 -17.55
C HIS A 11 -5.19 24.34 -16.47
N TYR A 12 -6.33 24.02 -15.85
CA TYR A 12 -6.39 23.05 -14.77
C TYR A 12 -6.62 21.59 -15.22
N LYS A 13 -6.74 21.36 -16.54
CA LYS A 13 -6.99 20.02 -17.10
C LYS A 13 -5.73 19.25 -17.46
N VAL A 14 -4.57 19.89 -17.41
CA VAL A 14 -3.28 19.29 -17.74
C VAL A 14 -2.30 19.52 -16.60
N PRO A 15 -1.32 18.62 -16.40
CA PRO A 15 -0.23 18.87 -15.46
C PRO A 15 0.46 20.18 -15.82
N TYR A 16 0.82 20.98 -14.83
CA TYR A 16 1.53 22.24 -15.08
C TYR A 16 2.90 22.01 -15.76
N GLU A 17 3.52 20.82 -15.62
CA GLU A 17 4.70 20.42 -16.40
C GLU A 17 4.44 20.38 -17.91
N ALA A 18 3.20 20.08 -18.33
CA ALA A 18 2.80 20.08 -19.73
C ALA A 18 2.53 21.49 -20.26
N LEU A 19 2.13 22.43 -19.39
CA LEU A 19 1.86 23.83 -19.74
C LEU A 19 3.14 24.64 -19.91
N HIS A 20 4.10 24.44 -19.01
CA HIS A 20 5.32 25.26 -18.95
C HIS A 20 6.56 24.55 -19.48
N GLY A 21 6.52 23.22 -19.56
CA GLY A 21 7.66 22.38 -19.86
C GLY A 21 8.47 22.04 -18.61
N TYR A 22 8.74 20.75 -18.39
CA TYR A 22 9.46 20.24 -17.22
C TYR A 22 10.78 20.98 -16.92
N HIS A 23 11.56 21.28 -17.95
CA HIS A 23 12.83 22.00 -17.81
C HIS A 23 12.65 23.46 -17.42
N ALA A 24 11.61 24.13 -17.90
CA ALA A 24 11.35 25.53 -17.56
C ALA A 24 11.08 25.73 -16.07
N ILE A 25 10.49 24.72 -15.42
CA ILE A 25 10.25 24.70 -13.97
C ILE A 25 11.55 24.48 -13.20
N LEU A 26 12.37 23.51 -13.62
CA LEU A 26 13.67 23.24 -12.98
C LEU A 26 14.64 24.42 -13.11
N ASP A 27 14.63 25.05 -14.29
CA ASP A 27 15.49 26.18 -14.63
C ASP A 27 14.90 27.52 -14.13
N LYS A 28 13.72 27.50 -13.51
CA LYS A 28 13.01 28.65 -12.93
C LYS A 28 12.76 29.78 -13.93
N THR A 29 12.48 29.42 -15.18
CA THR A 29 12.21 30.39 -16.24
C THR A 29 10.75 30.81 -16.30
N VAL A 30 9.90 30.26 -15.44
CA VAL A 30 8.48 30.58 -15.29
C VAL A 30 8.14 30.81 -13.82
N GLU A 31 7.33 31.84 -13.53
CA GLU A 31 6.76 32.09 -12.21
C GLU A 31 5.44 31.31 -12.06
N LEU A 32 5.36 30.46 -11.03
CA LEU A 32 4.18 29.65 -10.74
C LEU A 32 3.24 30.37 -9.77
N LEU A 33 1.94 30.19 -9.98
CA LEU A 33 0.91 30.61 -9.04
C LEU A 33 0.94 29.74 -7.76
N PRO A 34 0.47 30.26 -6.62
CA PRO A 34 0.45 29.51 -5.37
C PRO A 34 -0.25 28.15 -5.45
N ASP A 35 -1.39 28.06 -6.15
CA ASP A 35 -2.15 26.83 -6.35
C ASP A 35 -1.40 25.81 -7.22
N GLU A 36 -0.66 26.26 -8.24
CA GLU A 36 0.19 25.40 -9.08
C GLU A 36 1.34 24.80 -8.28
N ILE A 37 1.95 25.58 -7.38
CA ILE A 37 3.01 25.10 -6.50
C ILE A 37 2.46 24.00 -5.57
N LEU A 38 1.30 24.23 -4.95
CA LEU A 38 0.70 23.25 -4.05
C LEU A 38 0.26 21.98 -4.80
N HIS A 39 -0.29 22.12 -6.01
CA HIS A 39 -0.62 21.00 -6.89
C HIS A 39 0.61 20.19 -7.26
N HIS A 40 1.72 20.83 -7.63
CA HIS A 40 2.99 20.15 -7.89
C HIS A 40 3.46 19.33 -6.68
N LEU A 41 3.49 19.97 -5.50
CA LEU A 41 3.95 19.32 -4.27
C LEU A 41 3.06 18.13 -3.94
N ARG A 42 1.74 18.25 -4.07
CA ARG A 42 0.81 17.13 -3.89
C ARG A 42 1.09 16.00 -4.88
N GLY A 43 1.23 16.29 -6.17
CA GLY A 43 1.53 15.28 -7.18
C GLY A 43 2.85 14.53 -6.89
N ARG A 44 3.87 15.24 -6.41
CA ARG A 44 5.14 14.64 -6.00
C ARG A 44 5.01 13.72 -4.78
N ARG A 45 4.22 14.13 -3.78
CA ARG A 45 3.90 13.29 -2.61
C ARG A 45 3.20 12.01 -3.04
N GLU A 46 2.21 12.11 -3.92
CA GLU A 46 1.48 10.95 -4.47
C GLU A 46 2.40 10.00 -5.24
N GLN A 47 3.30 10.53 -6.08
CA GLN A 47 4.34 9.74 -6.74
C GLN A 47 5.21 8.97 -5.74
N ASN A 48 5.74 9.68 -4.74
CA ASN A 48 6.61 9.08 -3.73
C ASN A 48 5.88 8.02 -2.93
N HIS A 49 4.62 8.28 -2.57
CA HIS A 49 3.77 7.32 -1.89
C HIS A 49 3.59 6.05 -2.72
N ARG A 50 3.17 6.20 -3.99
CA ARG A 50 2.97 5.07 -4.92
C ARG A 50 4.22 4.21 -5.07
N LEU A 51 5.38 4.83 -5.31
CA LEU A 51 6.66 4.13 -5.46
C LEU A 51 7.11 3.45 -4.16
N ALA A 52 6.93 4.12 -3.02
CA ALA A 52 7.31 3.57 -1.72
C ALA A 52 6.47 2.34 -1.37
N ARG A 53 5.15 2.38 -1.59
CA ARG A 53 4.27 1.22 -1.33
C ARG A 53 4.64 0.04 -2.25
N TYR A 54 4.83 0.28 -3.54
CA TYR A 54 5.24 -0.76 -4.47
C TYR A 54 6.55 -1.45 -4.09
N ARG A 55 7.56 -0.67 -3.67
CA ARG A 55 8.85 -1.24 -3.23
C ARG A 55 8.74 -2.01 -1.92
N GLN A 56 7.91 -1.54 -0.99
CA GLN A 56 7.76 -2.15 0.31
C GLN A 56 7.10 -3.53 0.21
N ASP A 57 6.07 -3.68 -0.62
CA ASP A 57 5.39 -4.96 -0.82
C ASP A 57 6.32 -6.03 -1.42
N ASN A 58 7.37 -5.61 -2.16
CA ASN A 58 8.38 -6.50 -2.73
C ASN A 58 9.52 -6.87 -1.76
N ASN A 59 9.59 -6.26 -0.58
CA ASN A 59 10.67 -6.45 0.41
C ASN A 59 10.13 -7.01 1.74
N SER A 60 9.36 -8.10 1.67
CA SER A 60 8.88 -8.78 2.88
C SER A 60 10.05 -9.39 3.67
N PRO A 61 10.14 -9.18 4.99
CA PRO A 61 11.22 -9.75 5.80
C PRO A 61 11.06 -11.27 5.92
N LYS A 62 12.17 -11.99 6.18
CA LYS A 62 12.10 -13.40 6.57
C LYS A 62 11.45 -13.53 7.94
N ILE A 63 10.74 -14.62 8.19
CA ILE A 63 10.03 -14.86 9.45
C ILE A 63 10.99 -14.76 10.64
N ARG A 64 12.17 -15.38 10.51
CA ARG A 64 13.22 -15.34 11.54
C ARG A 64 13.79 -13.94 11.82
N GLU A 65 13.64 -13.00 10.89
CA GLU A 65 14.13 -11.62 11.02
C GLU A 65 13.08 -10.72 11.70
N ILE A 66 11.81 -11.11 11.73
CA ILE A 66 10.71 -10.31 12.32
C ILE A 66 10.98 -9.87 13.77
N PRO A 67 11.47 -10.74 14.69
CA PRO A 67 11.80 -10.32 16.05
C PRO A 67 12.93 -9.30 16.13
N HIS A 68 13.72 -9.17 15.06
CA HIS A 68 14.94 -8.37 15.00
C HIS A 68 14.82 -7.17 14.07
N LEU A 69 13.65 -6.92 13.48
CA LEU A 69 13.43 -5.77 12.59
C LEU A 69 13.95 -4.50 13.24
N ASP A 70 14.76 -3.75 12.52
CA ASP A 70 15.20 -2.46 13.01
C ASP A 70 14.03 -1.47 13.05
N LYS A 71 14.28 -0.29 13.62
CA LYS A 71 13.23 0.75 13.72
C LYS A 71 12.65 1.11 12.36
N ARG A 72 13.51 1.26 11.34
CA ARG A 72 13.11 1.72 10.00
C ARG A 72 12.26 0.67 9.30
N GLU A 73 12.61 -0.60 9.43
CA GLU A 73 11.84 -1.73 8.91
C GLU A 73 10.48 -1.84 9.62
N ALA A 74 10.46 -1.70 10.95
CA ALA A 74 9.24 -1.74 11.75
C ALA A 74 8.25 -0.60 11.41
N LEU A 75 8.74 0.59 11.04
CA LEU A 75 7.87 1.69 10.58
C LEU A 75 7.06 1.33 9.34
N GLY A 76 7.50 0.36 8.53
CA GLY A 76 6.74 -0.12 7.38
C GLY A 76 5.35 -0.62 7.73
N PHE A 77 5.19 -1.22 8.92
CA PHE A 77 3.92 -1.77 9.42
C PHE A 77 3.02 -0.74 10.09
N ARG A 78 3.53 0.47 10.38
CA ARG A 78 2.80 1.54 11.06
C ARG A 78 1.87 2.27 10.08
N ASN A 79 0.82 2.88 10.64
CA ASN A 79 -0.20 3.62 9.89
C ASN A 79 -0.90 2.79 8.80
N LYS A 80 -1.03 1.48 9.04
CA LYS A 80 -1.79 0.55 8.18
C LYS A 80 -3.04 0.08 8.91
N THR A 81 -4.08 -0.22 8.14
CA THR A 81 -5.34 -0.72 8.72
C THR A 81 -5.28 -2.23 8.91
N VAL A 82 -4.76 -2.97 7.92
CA VAL A 82 -4.74 -4.43 7.94
C VAL A 82 -3.45 -4.97 7.32
N LEU A 83 -3.03 -6.15 7.79
CA LEU A 83 -1.96 -6.93 7.18
C LEU A 83 -2.58 -8.06 6.35
N ILE A 84 -2.17 -8.14 5.08
CA ILE A 84 -2.63 -9.16 4.14
C ILE A 84 -1.48 -10.15 3.92
N TYR A 85 -1.67 -11.36 4.41
CA TYR A 85 -0.70 -12.44 4.31
C TYR A 85 -0.88 -13.21 3.02
N VAL A 86 0.18 -13.30 2.26
CA VAL A 86 0.24 -14.05 1.01
C VAL A 86 0.97 -15.35 1.29
N LEU A 87 0.20 -16.43 1.35
CA LEU A 87 0.75 -17.75 1.63
C LEU A 87 1.31 -18.40 0.37
N ASN A 88 2.38 -19.17 0.54
CA ASN A 88 3.04 -19.88 -0.57
C ASN A 88 2.05 -20.81 -1.27
N GLY A 89 2.00 -20.72 -2.61
CA GLY A 89 1.10 -21.49 -3.46
C GLY A 89 1.56 -21.52 -4.91
N GLY A 90 0.98 -22.43 -5.71
CA GLY A 90 1.34 -22.69 -7.11
C GLY A 90 0.86 -21.65 -8.13
N GLY A 91 0.94 -20.36 -7.78
CA GLY A 91 0.41 -19.25 -8.58
C GLY A 91 1.28 -18.86 -9.79
N ILE A 92 0.77 -17.90 -10.56
CA ILE A 92 1.44 -17.33 -11.72
C ILE A 92 2.62 -16.42 -11.30
N GLY A 93 3.76 -17.03 -10.97
CA GLY A 93 5.05 -16.36 -10.77
C GLY A 93 4.98 -15.02 -10.02
N GLY A 94 5.73 -14.01 -10.49
CA GLY A 94 5.70 -12.66 -9.91
C GLY A 94 4.59 -11.72 -10.43
N LEU A 95 3.59 -12.22 -11.18
CA LEU A 95 2.55 -11.35 -11.77
C LEU A 95 1.48 -10.94 -10.77
N TRP A 96 1.18 -11.78 -9.78
CA TRP A 96 0.12 -11.52 -8.81
C TRP A 96 0.46 -10.32 -7.90
N GLU A 97 1.73 -10.12 -7.53
CA GLU A 97 2.20 -9.03 -6.66
C GLU A 97 1.75 -7.66 -7.17
N PRO A 98 2.13 -7.24 -8.40
CA PRO A 98 1.74 -5.94 -8.91
C PRO A 98 0.24 -5.87 -9.21
N VAL A 99 -0.44 -6.97 -9.57
CA VAL A 99 -1.89 -6.97 -9.83
C VAL A 99 -2.68 -6.74 -8.53
N LEU A 100 -2.33 -7.45 -7.47
CA LEU A 100 -2.95 -7.31 -6.14
C LEU A 100 -2.68 -5.94 -5.56
N HIS A 101 -1.42 -5.50 -5.59
CA HIS A 101 -1.03 -4.18 -5.13
C HIS A 101 -1.82 -3.07 -5.83
N ASN A 102 -1.96 -3.17 -7.14
CA ASN A 102 -2.69 -2.21 -7.98
C ASN A 102 -4.19 -2.19 -7.66
N TYR A 103 -4.78 -3.36 -7.44
CA TYR A 103 -6.16 -3.47 -7.03
C TYR A 103 -6.40 -2.79 -5.68
N LEU A 104 -5.62 -3.16 -4.65
CA LEU A 104 -5.73 -2.59 -3.30
C LEU A 104 -5.52 -1.07 -3.30
N TYR A 105 -4.55 -0.58 -4.06
CA TYR A 105 -4.28 0.85 -4.15
C TYR A 105 -5.47 1.60 -4.75
N ARG A 106 -6.11 1.08 -5.79
CA ARG A 106 -7.29 1.70 -6.42
C ARG A 106 -8.53 1.72 -5.53
N GLN A 107 -8.71 0.72 -4.66
CA GLN A 107 -9.84 0.69 -3.74
C GLN A 107 -9.72 1.75 -2.64
N TRP A 108 -8.49 2.05 -2.23
CA TRP A 108 -8.24 2.99 -1.14
C TRP A 108 -7.93 4.42 -1.60
N PHE A 109 -7.13 4.57 -2.66
CA PHE A 109 -6.61 5.86 -3.08
C PHE A 109 -7.65 6.66 -3.86
N GLN A 110 -8.01 7.81 -3.31
CA GLN A 110 -8.79 8.85 -3.94
C GLN A 110 -7.85 9.99 -4.34
N PRO A 111 -7.71 10.30 -5.64
CA PRO A 111 -6.86 11.39 -6.11
C PRO A 111 -7.10 12.68 -5.34
N TYR A 112 -6.01 13.32 -4.90
CA TYR A 112 -6.02 14.51 -4.03
C TYR A 112 -6.63 14.33 -2.63
N LEU A 113 -7.62 13.46 -2.46
CA LEU A 113 -8.40 13.34 -1.23
C LEU A 113 -7.79 12.40 -0.19
N SER A 114 -7.14 11.31 -0.62
CA SER A 114 -6.51 10.40 0.33
C SER A 114 -5.39 11.12 1.06
N ASP A 115 -5.41 11.02 2.39
CA ASP A 115 -4.22 11.31 3.17
C ASP A 115 -3.21 10.18 2.93
N ILE A 116 -2.03 10.58 2.45
CA ILE A 116 -0.90 9.71 2.12
C ILE A 116 0.29 10.04 3.04
N ASP A 117 0.07 10.95 3.99
CA ASP A 117 1.09 11.39 4.90
C ASP A 117 1.43 10.27 5.89
N HIS A 118 2.71 10.23 6.29
CA HIS A 118 3.25 9.16 7.13
C HIS A 118 3.06 7.73 6.60
N GLY A 119 2.87 7.60 5.27
CA GLY A 119 2.71 6.32 4.61
C GLY A 119 1.39 5.63 4.93
N GLU A 120 0.33 6.39 5.24
CA GLU A 120 -1.01 5.83 5.41
C GLU A 120 -1.41 5.00 4.18
N TYR A 121 -1.95 3.81 4.43
CA TYR A 121 -2.48 2.93 3.40
C TYR A 121 -3.41 1.89 4.05
N ILE A 122 -4.42 1.40 3.33
CA ILE A 122 -5.35 0.40 3.90
C ILE A 122 -4.61 -0.87 4.30
N ALA A 123 -3.73 -1.37 3.45
CA ALA A 123 -3.15 -2.70 3.61
C ALA A 123 -1.62 -2.65 3.55
N ILE A 124 -1.00 -3.70 4.04
CA ILE A 124 0.40 -4.04 3.72
C ILE A 124 0.41 -5.50 3.28
N LEU A 125 1.06 -5.77 2.16
CA LEU A 125 1.23 -7.14 1.67
C LEU A 125 2.44 -7.75 2.38
N MET A 126 2.25 -8.95 2.92
CA MET A 126 3.31 -9.70 3.57
C MET A 126 3.40 -11.10 3.00
N LYS A 127 4.52 -11.37 2.34
CA LYS A 127 4.90 -12.68 1.83
C LYS A 127 6.25 -13.08 2.41
N PRO A 128 6.27 -13.69 3.60
CA PRO A 128 7.52 -14.19 4.14
C PRO A 128 8.14 -15.24 3.18
N PHE A 129 9.44 -15.18 2.93
CA PHE A 129 10.12 -16.06 1.97
C PHE A 129 10.29 -17.49 2.48
N ASP A 130 10.39 -17.66 3.79
CA ASP A 130 10.69 -18.91 4.51
C ASP A 130 9.45 -19.52 5.17
N GLN A 131 8.27 -19.35 4.55
CA GLN A 131 7.03 -19.94 5.04
C GLN A 131 7.05 -21.48 4.92
N PRO A 132 6.63 -22.22 5.96
CA PRO A 132 6.40 -23.65 5.85
C PRO A 132 5.23 -23.92 4.91
N SER A 133 5.26 -25.06 4.22
CA SER A 133 4.11 -25.54 3.46
C SER A 133 2.94 -25.79 4.41
N THR A 134 1.81 -25.16 4.15
CA THR A 134 0.56 -25.34 4.92
C THR A 134 -0.30 -26.38 4.24
N SER A 135 -0.76 -27.39 4.97
CA SER A 135 -1.54 -28.50 4.42
C SER A 135 -3.06 -28.21 4.36
N ASN A 136 -3.52 -27.24 5.15
CA ASN A 136 -4.92 -26.82 5.22
C ASN A 136 -5.05 -25.40 5.81
N ASP A 137 -6.27 -24.85 5.77
CA ASP A 137 -6.57 -23.50 6.26
C ASP A 137 -6.30 -23.31 7.75
N ASP A 138 -6.53 -24.33 8.59
CA ASP A 138 -6.18 -24.28 10.01
C ASP A 138 -4.66 -24.09 10.19
N SER A 139 -3.83 -24.90 9.56
CA SER A 139 -2.37 -24.77 9.65
C SER A 139 -1.88 -23.41 9.13
N ALA A 140 -2.49 -22.90 8.06
CA ALA A 140 -2.24 -21.60 7.49
C ALA A 140 -2.57 -20.46 8.46
N VAL A 141 -3.77 -20.46 9.04
CA VAL A 141 -4.21 -19.45 9.99
C VAL A 141 -3.39 -19.49 11.28
N SER A 142 -3.02 -20.69 11.77
CA SER A 142 -2.11 -20.80 12.93
C SER A 142 -0.80 -20.08 12.64
N HIS A 143 -0.19 -20.39 11.50
CA HIS A 143 1.10 -19.85 11.13
C HIS A 143 1.06 -18.32 10.96
N VAL A 144 0.02 -17.82 10.28
CA VAL A 144 -0.20 -16.38 10.11
C VAL A 144 -0.41 -15.70 11.46
N SER A 145 -1.20 -16.29 12.35
CA SER A 145 -1.45 -15.75 13.69
C SER A 145 -0.16 -15.63 14.52
N ASP A 146 0.75 -16.60 14.41
CA ASP A 146 2.06 -16.55 15.07
C ASP A 146 2.91 -15.40 14.52
N ILE A 147 3.00 -15.27 13.19
CA ILE A 147 3.70 -14.16 12.54
C ILE A 147 3.10 -12.82 12.96
N HIS A 148 1.78 -12.70 12.93
CA HIS A 148 1.05 -11.49 13.32
C HIS A 148 1.36 -11.08 14.76
N SER A 149 1.39 -12.06 15.65
CA SER A 149 1.77 -11.87 17.06
C SER A 149 3.23 -11.44 17.21
N MET A 150 4.15 -12.00 16.42
CA MET A 150 5.56 -11.61 16.39
C MET A 150 5.75 -10.16 15.95
N ILE A 151 5.06 -9.73 14.90
CA ILE A 151 5.09 -8.36 14.41
C ILE A 151 4.56 -7.41 15.48
N ASN A 152 3.37 -7.67 16.03
CA ASN A 152 2.78 -6.82 17.04
C ASN A 152 3.68 -6.69 18.28
N ARG A 153 4.28 -7.79 18.75
CA ARG A 153 5.25 -7.77 19.86
C ARG A 153 6.48 -6.93 19.52
N ARG A 154 6.99 -7.04 18.29
CA ARG A 154 8.14 -6.23 17.86
C ARG A 154 7.77 -4.75 17.82
N LEU A 155 6.60 -4.40 17.27
CA LEU A 155 6.09 -3.04 17.25
C LEU A 155 5.94 -2.49 18.68
N ASP A 156 5.37 -3.26 19.60
CA ASP A 156 5.25 -2.87 21.02
C ASP A 156 6.61 -2.60 21.67
N SER A 157 7.63 -3.43 21.37
CA SER A 157 8.98 -3.23 21.92
C SER A 157 9.65 -1.94 21.45
N LEU A 158 9.21 -1.41 20.30
CA LEU A 158 9.76 -0.19 19.70
C LEU A 158 8.90 1.05 19.97
N GLU A 159 7.71 0.89 20.57
CA GLU A 159 6.77 1.98 20.85
C GLU A 159 7.41 3.17 21.57
N PRO A 160 8.24 3.00 22.63
CA PRO A 160 8.83 4.14 23.36
C PRO A 160 9.76 5.01 22.50
N GLU A 161 10.30 4.44 21.42
CA GLU A 161 11.26 5.07 20.52
C GLU A 161 10.60 5.46 19.19
N THR A 162 9.31 5.18 19.04
CA THR A 162 8.55 5.45 17.82
C THR A 162 8.07 6.91 17.84
N PRO A 163 8.24 7.67 16.74
CA PRO A 163 7.72 9.02 16.66
C PRO A 163 6.20 9.06 16.86
N PRO A 164 5.66 10.17 17.37
CA PRO A 164 4.24 10.28 17.69
C PRO A 164 3.29 10.12 16.48
N PHE A 165 3.82 10.18 15.26
CA PHE A 165 3.07 10.04 14.00
C PHE A 165 3.24 8.68 13.32
N TYR A 166 3.80 7.69 14.00
CA TYR A 166 3.81 6.30 13.54
C TYR A 166 3.08 5.42 14.55
N THR A 167 1.79 5.23 14.35
CA THR A 167 0.94 4.45 15.26
C THR A 167 0.66 3.06 14.71
N THR A 168 0.53 2.07 15.60
CA THR A 168 -0.07 0.79 15.24
C THR A 168 -1.57 0.92 15.46
N ARG A 169 -2.35 0.97 14.37
CA ARG A 169 -3.80 1.12 14.48
C ARG A 169 -4.41 -0.04 15.26
N PRO A 170 -5.42 0.19 16.10
CA PRO A 170 -6.16 -0.89 16.75
C PRO A 170 -6.70 -1.94 15.77
N LEU A 171 -7.20 -1.51 14.59
CA LEU A 171 -7.62 -2.41 13.51
C LEU A 171 -6.51 -3.35 13.04
N PHE A 172 -5.28 -2.86 12.94
CA PHE A 172 -4.13 -3.66 12.51
C PHE A 172 -3.90 -4.87 13.43
N ARG A 173 -4.26 -4.74 14.71
CA ARG A 173 -4.15 -5.81 15.71
C ARG A 173 -5.39 -6.69 15.76
N ALA A 174 -6.55 -6.14 15.45
CA ALA A 174 -7.85 -6.76 15.68
C ALA A 174 -8.17 -7.88 14.68
N PHE A 175 -7.66 -7.77 13.46
CA PHE A 175 -7.86 -8.78 12.42
C PHE A 175 -6.74 -8.74 11.37
N PHE A 176 -6.63 -9.82 10.62
CA PHE A 176 -5.79 -9.89 9.42
C PHE A 176 -6.55 -10.59 8.29
N ILE A 177 -6.02 -10.45 7.07
CA ILE A 177 -6.49 -11.19 5.90
C ILE A 177 -5.41 -12.16 5.50
N ALA A 178 -5.77 -13.42 5.24
CA ALA A 178 -4.87 -14.41 4.66
C ALA A 178 -5.38 -14.78 3.27
N ILE A 179 -4.46 -14.89 2.32
CA ILE A 179 -4.70 -15.43 0.99
C ILE A 179 -4.11 -16.84 0.98
N PRO A 180 -4.93 -17.89 1.07
CA PRO A 180 -4.46 -19.26 1.06
C PRO A 180 -3.68 -19.60 -0.20
N GLY A 181 -2.63 -20.42 -0.04
CA GLY A 181 -1.77 -20.84 -1.13
C GLY A 181 -2.55 -21.49 -2.29
N GLN A 182 -3.53 -22.33 -1.96
CA GLN A 182 -4.38 -22.99 -2.96
C GLN A 182 -5.31 -22.05 -3.73
N ASN A 183 -5.54 -20.84 -3.20
CA ASN A 183 -6.44 -19.86 -3.82
C ASN A 183 -5.73 -19.00 -4.86
N TRP A 184 -4.40 -19.07 -4.96
CA TRP A 184 -3.65 -18.50 -6.09
C TRP A 184 -3.98 -19.27 -7.37
N GLY A 185 -5.09 -18.89 -7.98
CA GLY A 185 -5.57 -19.49 -9.22
C GLY A 185 -4.74 -19.12 -10.45
N GLY A 186 -5.24 -19.55 -11.61
CA GLY A 186 -4.62 -19.31 -12.90
C GLY A 186 -4.93 -17.94 -13.52
N CYS A 187 -4.70 -17.85 -14.84
CA CYS A 187 -4.79 -16.61 -15.64
C CYS A 187 -6.13 -15.87 -15.33
N ALA A 188 -7.26 -16.60 -15.22
CA ALA A 188 -8.59 -16.04 -14.94
C ALA A 188 -8.76 -15.38 -13.56
N THR A 189 -8.15 -15.94 -12.51
CA THR A 189 -8.25 -15.38 -11.15
C THR A 189 -7.52 -14.05 -11.04
N LEU A 190 -6.38 -13.90 -11.72
CA LEU A 190 -5.68 -12.61 -11.77
C LEU A 190 -6.38 -11.58 -12.66
N GLU A 191 -7.06 -12.00 -13.73
CA GLU A 191 -7.88 -11.10 -14.54
C GLU A 191 -9.08 -10.57 -13.76
N ASN A 192 -9.63 -11.37 -12.83
CA ASN A 192 -10.70 -10.96 -11.91
C ASN A 192 -10.26 -11.06 -10.44
N ILE A 193 -9.20 -10.33 -10.08
CA ILE A 193 -8.61 -10.42 -8.74
C ILE A 193 -9.57 -10.03 -7.60
N ALA A 194 -10.59 -9.22 -7.90
CA ALA A 194 -11.66 -8.90 -6.95
C ALA A 194 -12.37 -10.16 -6.42
N SER A 195 -12.51 -11.20 -7.25
CA SER A 195 -13.15 -12.47 -6.90
C SER A 195 -12.23 -13.47 -6.18
N LEU A 196 -10.96 -13.11 -5.95
CA LEU A 196 -9.99 -13.97 -5.26
C LEU A 196 -10.51 -14.31 -3.86
N LYS A 197 -10.54 -15.61 -3.53
CA LYS A 197 -11.00 -16.08 -2.22
C LYS A 197 -9.92 -15.86 -1.16
N VAL A 198 -10.33 -15.23 -0.06
CA VAL A 198 -9.48 -14.88 1.07
C VAL A 198 -10.16 -15.24 2.38
N LEU A 199 -9.35 -15.39 3.43
CA LEU A 199 -9.82 -15.59 4.80
C LEU A 199 -9.65 -14.29 5.59
N ILE A 200 -10.72 -13.80 6.21
CA ILE A 200 -10.67 -12.70 7.17
C ILE A 200 -10.71 -13.34 8.55
N VAL A 201 -9.73 -13.05 9.42
CA VAL A 201 -9.59 -13.71 10.73
C VAL A 201 -9.52 -12.66 11.83
N LEU A 202 -10.40 -12.78 12.84
CA LEU A 202 -10.37 -11.94 14.02
C LEU A 202 -9.39 -12.50 15.06
N THR A 203 -8.50 -11.67 15.57
CA THR A 203 -7.48 -12.07 16.56
C THR A 203 -8.03 -12.06 18.00
N GLY A 204 -9.21 -11.48 18.20
CA GLY A 204 -9.79 -11.22 19.52
C GLY A 204 -9.25 -9.96 20.22
N GLN A 205 -8.29 -9.23 19.62
CA GLN A 205 -7.81 -7.96 20.18
C GLN A 205 -8.87 -6.87 20.05
N LYS A 206 -9.24 -6.25 21.19
CA LYS A 206 -10.30 -5.23 21.27
C LYS A 206 -9.84 -3.87 21.76
N LYS A 207 -8.60 -3.78 22.26
CA LYS A 207 -8.07 -2.57 22.91
C LYS A 207 -7.96 -1.42 21.89
N GLY A 208 -8.58 -0.29 22.21
CA GLY A 208 -8.48 0.94 21.42
C GLY A 208 -9.42 1.03 20.21
N LEU A 209 -10.20 -0.01 19.91
CA LEU A 209 -11.20 0.05 18.85
C LEU A 209 -12.34 1.02 19.21
N SER A 210 -12.87 1.72 18.21
CA SER A 210 -14.05 2.59 18.37
C SER A 210 -15.33 1.80 18.71
N ALA A 211 -15.43 0.57 18.22
CA ALA A 211 -16.51 -0.37 18.52
C ALA A 211 -16.06 -1.82 18.18
N PRO A 212 -16.77 -2.85 18.68
CA PRO A 212 -16.49 -4.23 18.31
C PRO A 212 -16.47 -4.46 16.79
N ILE A 213 -15.65 -5.41 16.36
CA ILE A 213 -15.61 -5.92 14.99
C ILE A 213 -16.33 -7.27 14.99
N SER A 214 -17.16 -7.49 13.98
CA SER A 214 -17.91 -8.73 13.77
C SER A 214 -18.21 -8.89 12.29
N PHE A 215 -18.46 -10.11 11.82
CA PHE A 215 -18.79 -10.38 10.42
C PHE A 215 -20.25 -10.12 10.02
N ALA A 216 -21.06 -9.54 10.91
CA ALA A 216 -22.49 -9.31 10.66
C ALA A 216 -22.77 -8.48 9.39
N SER A 217 -21.90 -7.53 9.03
CA SER A 217 -22.06 -6.67 7.84
C SER A 217 -21.78 -7.39 6.52
N ILE A 218 -21.18 -8.58 6.55
CA ILE A 218 -20.79 -9.35 5.36
C ILE A 218 -21.31 -10.78 5.39
N ALA A 219 -22.25 -11.09 6.30
CA ALA A 219 -22.76 -12.45 6.50
C ALA A 219 -23.48 -13.03 5.27
N ASP A 220 -24.01 -12.18 4.39
CA ASP A 220 -24.64 -12.56 3.13
C ASP A 220 -23.65 -12.83 1.99
N LYS A 221 -22.38 -12.44 2.16
CA LYS A 221 -21.31 -12.50 1.16
C LYS A 221 -20.13 -13.36 1.59
N SER A 222 -20.26 -14.07 2.70
CA SER A 222 -19.16 -14.80 3.30
C SER A 222 -19.61 -16.10 3.96
N ASP A 223 -18.69 -17.05 4.03
CA ASP A 223 -18.90 -18.34 4.66
C ASP A 223 -18.18 -18.36 6.00
N ALA A 224 -18.94 -18.42 7.10
CA ALA A 224 -18.40 -18.47 8.44
C ALA A 224 -17.58 -19.74 8.70
N ARG A 225 -16.44 -19.55 9.36
CA ARG A 225 -15.48 -20.60 9.72
C ARG A 225 -15.00 -20.40 11.16
N THR A 226 -14.60 -21.49 11.78
CA THR A 226 -13.81 -21.45 13.01
C THR A 226 -12.49 -22.12 12.71
N LEU A 227 -11.40 -21.36 12.73
CA LEU A 227 -10.06 -21.84 12.36
C LEU A 227 -9.14 -21.72 13.57
N ASN A 228 -8.69 -22.85 14.12
CA ASN A 228 -7.97 -22.92 15.40
C ASN A 228 -8.61 -22.12 16.55
N GLY A 229 -9.94 -22.14 16.64
CA GLY A 229 -10.67 -21.40 17.68
C GLY A 229 -10.75 -19.89 17.46
N LEU A 230 -10.22 -19.38 16.34
CA LEU A 230 -10.43 -18.00 15.90
C LEU A 230 -11.68 -17.90 15.04
N GLU A 231 -12.40 -16.80 15.19
CA GLU A 231 -13.53 -16.45 14.33
C GLU A 231 -12.98 -16.02 12.96
N ALA A 232 -13.40 -16.70 11.91
CA ALA A 232 -12.98 -16.43 10.55
C ALA A 232 -14.15 -16.48 9.56
N VAL A 233 -13.99 -15.84 8.42
CA VAL A 233 -14.89 -16.01 7.28
C VAL A 233 -14.07 -16.15 6.00
N GLU A 234 -14.58 -16.96 5.08
CA GLU A 234 -14.13 -16.95 3.70
C GLU A 234 -14.98 -15.97 2.89
N ALA A 235 -14.34 -15.08 2.15
CA ALA A 235 -15.01 -14.09 1.29
C ALA A 235 -14.19 -13.85 0.02
N ASP A 236 -14.74 -13.10 -0.93
CA ASP A 236 -13.92 -12.54 -2.01
C ASP A 236 -13.11 -11.31 -1.53
N LEU A 237 -12.06 -10.99 -2.28
CA LEU A 237 -11.14 -9.90 -1.95
C LEU A 237 -11.86 -8.54 -1.93
N GLU A 238 -12.84 -8.33 -2.81
CA GLU A 238 -13.69 -7.12 -2.80
C GLU A 238 -14.41 -6.93 -1.47
N THR A 239 -15.10 -7.97 -1.00
CA THR A 239 -15.81 -7.97 0.29
C THR A 239 -14.83 -7.78 1.45
N ALA A 240 -13.65 -8.43 1.40
CA ALA A 240 -12.64 -8.28 2.44
C ALA A 240 -12.05 -6.86 2.52
N VAL A 241 -11.82 -6.22 1.37
CA VAL A 241 -11.37 -4.83 1.31
C VAL A 241 -12.46 -3.88 1.81
N GLY A 242 -13.72 -4.08 1.41
CA GLY A 242 -14.86 -3.32 1.95
C GLY A 242 -14.97 -3.45 3.46
N PHE A 243 -14.87 -4.69 3.96
CA PHE A 243 -14.84 -4.97 5.40
C PHE A 243 -13.68 -4.30 6.13
N ALA A 244 -12.52 -4.10 5.50
CA ALA A 244 -11.41 -3.37 6.12
C ALA A 244 -11.59 -1.84 6.07
N MET A 245 -12.25 -1.32 5.03
CA MET A 245 -12.52 0.11 4.87
C MET A 245 -13.60 0.61 5.84
N ASP A 246 -14.67 -0.15 6.10
CA ASP A 246 -15.77 0.33 6.95
C ASP A 246 -15.32 0.63 8.40
N PRO A 247 -14.60 -0.26 9.10
CA PRO A 247 -14.06 0.03 10.43
C PRO A 247 -13.02 1.15 10.39
N LYS A 248 -12.24 1.28 9.31
CA LYS A 248 -11.27 2.38 9.14
C LYS A 248 -11.98 3.73 9.16
N HIS A 249 -13.01 3.90 8.34
CA HIS A 249 -13.81 5.12 8.29
C HIS A 249 -14.49 5.39 9.63
N ARG A 250 -15.05 4.35 10.27
CA ARG A 250 -15.65 4.49 11.60
C ARG A 250 -14.64 4.95 12.66
N GLU A 251 -13.41 4.47 12.63
CA GLU A 251 -12.36 4.98 13.52
C GLU A 251 -12.00 6.43 13.22
N GLU A 252 -11.94 6.81 11.93
CA GLU A 252 -11.65 8.18 11.50
C GLU A 252 -12.76 9.16 11.91
N ASP A 253 -14.02 8.73 11.88
CA ASP A 253 -15.15 9.53 12.34
C ASP A 253 -15.11 9.79 13.85
N VAL A 254 -14.61 8.82 14.64
CA VAL A 254 -14.58 8.90 16.10
C VAL A 254 -13.31 9.57 16.63
N PHE A 255 -12.16 9.25 16.03
CA PHE A 255 -10.84 9.66 16.52
C PHE A 255 -10.16 10.71 15.63
N GLY A 256 -10.77 11.08 14.49
CA GLY A 256 -10.11 11.86 13.45
C GLY A 256 -9.10 11.04 12.65
N LEU A 257 -8.42 11.69 11.71
CA LEU A 257 -7.31 11.08 10.95
C LEU A 257 -6.20 10.64 11.92
N GLN A 258 -5.70 9.42 11.71
CA GLN A 258 -4.66 8.81 12.56
C GLN A 258 -3.48 8.35 11.71
N PRO A 259 -2.28 8.93 11.90
CA PRO A 259 -1.93 9.96 12.91
C PRO A 259 -2.54 11.33 12.58
N ASP A 260 -2.65 12.22 13.58
CA ASP A 260 -3.10 13.61 13.34
C ASP A 260 -2.11 14.30 12.37
N PRO A 261 -2.54 14.67 11.15
CA PRO A 261 -1.65 15.20 10.14
C PRO A 261 -1.08 16.58 10.48
N VAL A 262 -1.82 17.39 11.25
CA VAL A 262 -1.35 18.71 11.70
C VAL A 262 -0.31 18.55 12.80
N ALA A 263 -0.57 17.72 13.80
CA ALA A 263 0.41 17.42 14.84
C ALA A 263 1.68 16.81 14.22
N ALA A 264 1.51 15.90 13.28
CA ALA A 264 2.61 15.20 12.62
C ALA A 264 3.45 16.12 11.72
N SER A 265 2.84 17.11 11.04
CA SER A 265 3.55 18.15 10.29
C SER A 265 4.47 19.05 11.13
N ARG A 266 4.28 19.05 12.45
CA ARG A 266 5.11 19.80 13.42
C ARG A 266 6.22 18.95 14.03
N GLY A 267 6.18 17.63 13.84
CA GLY A 267 7.20 16.70 14.33
C GLY A 267 8.41 16.61 13.39
N THR A 268 9.49 16.03 13.91
CA THR A 268 10.70 15.71 13.15
C THR A 268 10.74 14.22 12.84
N TYR A 269 11.23 13.87 11.65
CA TYR A 269 11.47 12.48 11.26
C TYR A 269 12.56 11.88 12.16
N PRO A 270 12.39 10.68 12.73
CA PRO A 270 13.31 10.14 13.73
C PRO A 270 14.73 9.92 13.20
N PHE A 271 14.86 9.63 11.90
CA PHE A 271 16.15 9.24 11.31
C PHE A 271 16.92 10.40 10.70
N THR A 272 16.22 11.45 10.26
CA THR A 272 16.86 12.65 9.69
C THR A 272 16.80 13.83 10.63
N GLN A 273 15.95 13.80 11.67
CA GLN A 273 15.58 14.92 12.54
C GLN A 273 14.99 16.12 11.78
N GLU A 274 14.60 15.93 10.52
CA GLU A 274 14.03 16.95 9.64
C GLU A 274 12.50 17.02 9.81
N PRO A 275 11.87 18.20 9.83
CA PRO A 275 10.42 18.34 9.76
C PRO A 275 9.82 17.63 8.53
N LEU A 276 8.63 17.06 8.69
CA LEU A 276 7.92 16.29 7.65
C LEU A 276 7.84 17.00 6.28
N TYR A 277 7.62 18.31 6.31
CA TYR A 277 7.51 19.14 5.11
C TYR A 277 8.71 20.06 4.91
N GLU A 278 9.86 19.82 5.55
CA GLU A 278 11.05 20.65 5.32
C GLU A 278 11.45 20.60 3.86
N TRP A 279 11.44 19.40 3.28
CA TRP A 279 11.76 19.22 1.88
C TRP A 279 10.70 19.84 0.96
N GLU A 280 9.41 19.65 1.23
CA GLU A 280 8.32 20.28 0.49
C GLU A 280 8.37 21.81 0.61
N GLN A 281 8.68 22.36 1.78
CA GLN A 281 8.87 23.79 2.01
C GLN A 281 10.07 24.34 1.22
N TYR A 282 11.18 23.59 1.21
CA TYR A 282 12.36 23.94 0.42
C TYR A 282 12.03 24.00 -1.07
N VAL A 283 11.33 22.97 -1.58
CA VAL A 283 10.90 22.90 -2.98
C VAL A 283 9.94 24.04 -3.31
N ALA A 284 8.95 24.30 -2.44
CA ALA A 284 8.01 25.41 -2.60
C ALA A 284 8.74 26.75 -2.72
N GLY A 285 9.70 27.00 -1.83
CA GLY A 285 10.52 28.22 -1.86
C GLY A 285 11.34 28.35 -3.15
N LYS A 286 11.86 27.24 -3.68
CA LYS A 286 12.56 27.22 -4.98
C LYS A 286 11.64 27.57 -6.15
N LEU A 287 10.35 27.26 -6.02
CA LEU A 287 9.29 27.54 -7.00
C LEU A 287 8.63 28.92 -6.81
N GLY A 288 9.10 29.73 -5.85
CA GLY A 288 8.60 31.08 -5.64
C GLY A 288 7.47 31.21 -4.61
N TRP A 289 7.22 30.17 -3.80
CA TRP A 289 6.20 30.20 -2.75
C TRP A 289 6.42 31.32 -1.73
N LYS A 290 5.39 32.15 -1.54
CA LYS A 290 5.35 33.26 -0.56
C LYS A 290 4.29 33.08 0.54
N GLY A 291 3.49 32.01 0.48
CA GLY A 291 2.32 31.78 1.33
C GLY A 291 2.62 31.26 2.75
N GLY A 292 3.85 31.40 3.26
CA GLY A 292 4.23 30.97 4.60
C GLY A 292 4.57 29.48 4.72
N LYS A 293 4.35 28.89 5.91
CA LYS A 293 4.71 27.49 6.19
C LYS A 293 3.67 26.53 5.60
N ILE A 294 4.12 25.52 4.88
CA ILE A 294 3.29 24.39 4.42
C ILE A 294 3.02 23.47 5.61
N VAL A 295 1.74 23.28 5.94
CA VAL A 295 1.27 22.52 7.10
C VAL A 295 -0.02 21.77 6.80
N GLY A 296 -0.36 20.83 7.68
CA GLY A 296 -1.61 20.07 7.61
C GLY A 296 -1.60 19.00 6.52
N PRO A 297 -2.68 18.20 6.44
CA PRO A 297 -2.69 17.04 5.56
C PRO A 297 -2.53 17.49 4.11
N SER A 298 -1.67 16.79 3.38
CA SER A 298 -1.44 17.09 1.97
C SER A 298 -2.69 16.94 1.11
N SER A 299 -3.72 16.27 1.61
CA SER A 299 -5.03 16.16 0.96
C SER A 299 -5.80 17.48 0.84
N ARG A 300 -5.37 18.53 1.54
CA ARG A 300 -5.99 19.88 1.48
C ARG A 300 -5.20 20.87 0.64
N TRP A 301 -4.10 20.46 0.02
CA TRP A 301 -3.23 21.38 -0.72
C TRP A 301 -3.81 21.76 -2.08
N VAL A 302 -4.67 20.93 -2.66
CA VAL A 302 -5.23 21.12 -4.01
C VAL A 302 -6.69 21.57 -3.91
N ASP A 303 -7.02 22.68 -4.56
CA ASP A 303 -8.42 23.06 -4.79
C ASP A 303 -8.99 22.22 -5.93
N MET A 304 -9.86 21.28 -5.60
CA MET A 304 -10.48 20.38 -6.58
C MET A 304 -11.53 21.07 -7.45
N ASN A 305 -11.99 22.28 -7.08
CA ASN A 305 -12.84 23.06 -7.99
C ASN A 305 -12.01 23.61 -9.17
N MET A 306 -10.71 23.78 -8.97
CA MET A 306 -9.77 24.17 -10.01
C MET A 306 -9.27 22.90 -10.71
N TYR A 307 -8.66 21.98 -9.97
CA TYR A 307 -8.07 20.75 -10.52
C TYR A 307 -9.04 19.57 -10.47
N ILE A 308 -10.02 19.57 -11.38
CA ILE A 308 -11.03 18.52 -11.47
C ILE A 308 -10.42 17.16 -11.90
N PRO A 309 -9.62 17.06 -12.99
CA PRO A 309 -8.98 15.80 -13.34
C PRO A 309 -7.73 15.54 -12.51
N TRP A 310 -7.45 14.26 -12.23
CA TRP A 310 -6.19 13.86 -11.62
C TRP A 310 -5.03 14.01 -12.60
N THR A 311 -4.20 15.00 -12.35
CA THR A 311 -3.00 15.38 -13.12
C THR A 311 -1.78 15.51 -12.19
N GLY A 312 -0.59 15.71 -12.80
CA GLY A 312 0.68 15.83 -12.09
C GLY A 312 1.46 14.51 -12.00
N LEU A 313 2.55 14.54 -11.22
CA LEU A 313 3.50 13.42 -11.10
C LEU A 313 2.86 12.13 -10.56
N GLY A 314 1.93 12.24 -9.61
CA GLY A 314 1.19 11.10 -9.06
C GLY A 314 0.44 10.33 -10.14
N ALA A 315 -0.35 11.05 -10.94
CA ALA A 315 -1.10 10.50 -12.06
C ALA A 315 -0.19 9.87 -13.13
N GLN A 316 0.94 10.52 -13.44
CA GLN A 316 1.92 10.00 -14.41
C GLN A 316 2.54 8.68 -13.94
N VAL A 317 3.01 8.62 -12.69
CA VAL A 317 3.60 7.41 -12.14
C VAL A 317 2.57 6.30 -12.01
N ASP A 318 1.36 6.60 -11.55
CA ASP A 318 0.30 5.61 -11.52
C ASP A 318 0.00 5.05 -12.92
N ALA A 319 -0.13 5.91 -13.94
CA ALA A 319 -0.32 5.46 -15.31
C ALA A 319 0.83 4.54 -15.79
N VAL A 320 2.09 4.83 -15.44
CA VAL A 320 3.23 3.96 -15.79
C VAL A 320 3.20 2.62 -15.04
N MET A 321 2.98 2.65 -13.73
CA MET A 321 2.95 1.45 -12.88
C MET A 321 1.77 0.55 -13.25
N MET A 322 0.60 1.13 -13.46
CA MET A 322 -0.64 0.43 -13.78
C MET A 322 -0.69 -0.05 -15.23
N ASN A 323 -0.33 0.80 -16.20
CA ASN A 323 -0.61 0.52 -17.61
C ASN A 323 0.60 0.00 -18.38
N ASN A 324 1.83 0.28 -17.95
CA ASN A 324 3.01 -0.19 -18.66
C ASN A 324 3.62 -1.43 -18.02
N GLN A 325 3.89 -1.41 -16.71
CA GLN A 325 4.55 -2.56 -16.07
C GLN A 325 3.64 -3.79 -16.03
N VAL A 326 2.44 -3.69 -15.46
CA VAL A 326 1.51 -4.83 -15.38
C VAL A 326 1.09 -5.31 -16.77
N ARG A 327 0.88 -4.41 -17.74
CA ARG A 327 0.58 -4.79 -19.13
C ARG A 327 1.73 -5.55 -19.78
N VAL A 328 2.99 -5.10 -19.59
CA VAL A 328 4.17 -5.80 -20.11
C VAL A 328 4.30 -7.18 -19.47
N MET A 329 4.09 -7.28 -18.16
CA MET A 329 4.11 -8.56 -17.45
C MET A 329 2.97 -9.48 -17.91
N TRP A 330 1.77 -8.96 -18.14
CA TRP A 330 0.66 -9.71 -18.74
C TRP A 330 0.97 -10.18 -20.16
N ASN A 331 1.58 -9.33 -21.00
CA ASN A 331 1.96 -9.70 -22.35
C ASN A 331 3.04 -10.79 -22.35
N TRP A 332 4.03 -10.67 -21.46
CA TRP A 332 5.04 -11.71 -21.26
C TRP A 332 4.40 -12.99 -20.74
N HIS A 333 3.50 -12.87 -19.76
CA HIS A 333 2.79 -14.02 -19.21
C HIS A 333 1.95 -14.71 -20.27
N ARG A 334 1.10 -14.01 -21.04
CA ARG A 334 0.26 -14.61 -22.10
C ARG A 334 1.06 -15.36 -23.17
N ARG A 335 2.30 -14.94 -23.47
CA ARG A 335 3.19 -15.67 -24.39
C ARG A 335 3.69 -17.00 -23.84
N ASN A 336 3.75 -17.13 -22.51
CA ASN A 336 4.30 -18.29 -21.80
C ASN A 336 3.25 -19.05 -20.97
N CYS A 337 2.04 -18.49 -20.77
CA CYS A 337 0.95 -19.01 -19.94
C CYS A 337 0.45 -20.30 -20.58
N ARG A 338 0.53 -21.40 -19.82
CA ARG A 338 -0.11 -22.66 -20.19
C ARG A 338 -1.49 -22.80 -19.57
N CYS A 339 -2.10 -21.77 -18.97
CA CYS A 339 -3.39 -21.93 -18.27
C CYS A 339 -4.53 -22.45 -19.16
N GLU A 340 -4.47 -22.29 -20.49
CA GLU A 340 -5.40 -22.91 -21.43
C GLU A 340 -5.13 -24.41 -21.67
N LYS A 341 -3.90 -24.87 -21.41
CA LYS A 341 -3.48 -26.27 -21.45
C LYS A 341 -3.53 -26.79 -20.01
N LYS A 342 -4.63 -27.43 -19.62
CA LYS A 342 -4.91 -27.95 -18.25
C LYS A 342 -3.84 -28.93 -17.70
N GLU A 343 -2.62 -28.48 -17.44
CA GLU A 343 -1.57 -29.20 -16.75
C GLU A 343 -0.80 -28.20 -15.89
N TRP A 344 -1.28 -28.00 -14.67
CA TRP A 344 -0.44 -27.47 -13.60
C TRP A 344 0.42 -28.64 -13.10
N VAL A 345 1.68 -28.68 -13.52
CA VAL A 345 2.68 -29.52 -12.86
C VAL A 345 3.30 -28.64 -11.79
N PHE A 346 3.16 -29.04 -10.53
CA PHE A 346 3.92 -28.49 -9.42
C PHE A 346 5.40 -28.68 -9.73
N VAL A 347 6.10 -27.58 -10.00
CA VAL A 347 7.55 -27.59 -10.00
C VAL A 347 7.93 -27.09 -8.61
N ASP A 348 8.28 -28.01 -7.72
CA ASP A 348 9.03 -27.65 -6.52
C ASP A 348 10.32 -26.97 -7.00
N GLU A 349 10.48 -25.69 -6.69
CA GLU A 349 11.76 -25.00 -6.81
C GLU A 349 12.68 -25.52 -5.71
N ASP A 350 13.16 -26.76 -5.86
CA ASP A 350 14.20 -27.33 -5.02
C ASP A 350 15.10 -28.25 -5.85
N THR A 351 15.86 -27.67 -6.78
CA THR A 351 17.08 -28.30 -7.33
C THR A 351 18.01 -27.24 -7.93
N SER A 352 18.75 -26.54 -7.06
CA SER A 352 20.02 -25.94 -7.48
C SER A 352 21.08 -26.00 -6.38
N GLN A 353 21.49 -27.21 -6.00
CA GLN A 353 22.82 -27.48 -5.46
C GLN A 353 23.30 -28.84 -5.98
N ASP A 354 23.84 -28.86 -7.20
CA ASP A 354 24.74 -29.93 -7.62
C ASP A 354 26.17 -29.39 -7.53
N GLU A 355 26.75 -29.55 -6.33
CA GLU A 355 28.17 -29.51 -6.10
C GLU A 355 28.82 -30.76 -6.71
N SER A 356 29.20 -30.72 -7.99
CA SER A 356 30.16 -31.70 -8.51
C SER A 356 30.95 -31.17 -9.71
N ARG A 357 31.95 -30.33 -9.43
CA ARG A 357 32.98 -30.00 -10.42
C ARG A 357 34.36 -29.85 -9.83
N VAL A 358 34.92 -30.92 -9.24
CA VAL A 358 36.38 -31.14 -9.15
C VAL A 358 36.65 -32.65 -9.08
N THR A 359 37.10 -33.29 -10.17
CA THR A 359 38.42 -33.95 -10.30
C THR A 359 38.53 -34.81 -11.57
N ARG A 360 39.60 -34.54 -12.35
CA ARG A 360 40.47 -35.45 -13.13
C ARG A 360 39.86 -36.11 -14.39
N GLU A 361 40.51 -36.14 -15.54
CA GLU A 361 41.93 -36.04 -15.92
C GLU A 361 42.18 -35.05 -17.07
#